data_AF-A0A7J5ANH8-F1
#
_entry.id   AF-A0A7J5ANH8-F1
#
_cell.length_a   1.000
_cell.length_b   1.000
_cell.length_c   1.000
_cell.angle_alpha   90.00
_cell.angle_beta   90.00
_cell.angle_gamma   90.00
#
_symmetry.space_group_name_H-M   'P 1'
#
loop_
_entity.id
_entity.type
_entity.pdbx_description
1 polymer ?
#
loop_
_entity_poly.entity_id
_entity_poly.type
_entity_poly.pdbx_seq_one_letter_code
_entity_poly.pdbx_strand_id
1 'polypeptide(L)'
;MPQPILVPARGDAFDFRLHAVYNWTAQNMPYEALRLRAERYLAWAGGIVRERAVDLARQYEPHRSHDLERALNDRLAGQRWPREGAQPYFWVQVRVSPDERVRERLRPYWEQRIKLECDHELQKIRAQQADELTRRWCAVLQSLEDDPVTAHAARLTGEQFAEVFRRYVEERRGTVPDLVELLREAVRGHGDLGMGPSEYTEAWDAAIRTYERRHGLSERTN
;
A
#
# COMPACT_ATOMS: atom_id res chain seq x y z
N MET A 1 34.38 0.42 -2.59
CA MET A 1 33.55 1.57 -2.15
C MET A 1 34.39 2.48 -1.28
N PRO A 2 34.19 3.81 -1.32
CA PRO A 2 34.78 4.72 -0.32
C PRO A 2 34.26 4.36 1.08
N GLN A 3 35.10 4.55 2.11
CA GLN A 3 34.68 4.36 3.50
C GLN A 3 33.62 5.42 3.88
N PRO A 4 32.60 5.06 4.68
CA PRO A 4 31.63 6.03 5.16
C PRO A 4 32.28 7.03 6.11
N ILE A 5 31.92 8.31 5.98
CA ILE A 5 32.24 9.33 6.98
C ILE A 5 31.32 9.09 8.17
N LEU A 6 31.88 8.87 9.35
CA LEU A 6 31.13 8.76 10.60
C LEU A 6 30.95 10.16 11.21
N VAL A 7 29.72 10.48 11.63
CA VAL A 7 29.38 11.68 12.40
C VAL A 7 28.39 11.33 13.51
N PRO A 8 28.53 11.90 14.71
CA PRO A 8 27.65 11.57 15.83
C PRO A 8 26.23 12.11 15.60
N ALA A 9 25.23 11.28 15.89
CA ALA A 9 23.83 11.68 15.97
C ALA A 9 23.55 12.47 17.27
N ARG A 10 22.34 13.01 17.41
CA ARG A 10 21.90 13.70 18.63
C ARG A 10 22.11 12.83 19.88
N GLY A 11 22.90 13.35 20.83
CA GLY A 11 23.26 12.66 22.07
C GLY A 11 24.53 11.81 22.00
N ASP A 12 25.26 11.84 20.88
CA ASP A 12 26.59 11.22 20.66
C ASP A 12 26.69 9.69 20.94
N ALA A 13 25.57 9.00 21.20
CA ALA A 13 25.53 7.57 21.53
C ALA A 13 25.45 6.63 20.31
N PHE A 14 25.23 7.18 19.11
CA PHE A 14 25.17 6.46 17.83
C PHE A 14 25.72 7.35 16.71
N ASP A 15 26.32 6.76 15.69
CA ASP A 15 26.82 7.48 14.51
C ASP A 15 25.88 7.34 13.30
N PHE A 16 25.81 8.40 12.50
CA PHE A 16 25.34 8.31 11.11
C PHE A 16 26.50 7.95 10.19
N ARG A 17 26.22 7.09 9.21
CA ARG A 17 27.18 6.64 8.18
C ARG A 17 26.90 7.39 6.88
N LEU A 18 27.75 8.35 6.55
CA LEU A 18 27.61 9.22 5.37
C LEU A 18 28.41 8.64 4.19
N HIS A 19 27.70 8.36 3.10
CA HIS A 19 28.29 7.96 1.82
C HIS A 19 28.22 9.15 0.87
N ALA A 20 29.33 9.87 0.74
CA ALA A 20 29.44 11.03 -0.14
C ALA A 20 29.86 10.63 -1.56
N VAL A 21 29.18 11.17 -2.57
CA VAL A 21 29.49 11.05 -3.99
C VAL A 21 29.99 12.41 -4.50
N TYR A 22 31.22 12.44 -5.00
CA TYR A 22 31.88 13.64 -5.50
C TYR A 22 31.86 13.64 -7.02
N ASN A 23 31.09 14.56 -7.60
CA ASN A 23 30.98 14.72 -9.05
C ASN A 23 31.94 15.82 -9.50
N TRP A 24 33.03 15.44 -10.16
CA TRP A 24 34.10 16.35 -10.60
C TRP A 24 33.87 16.82 -12.04
N THR A 25 34.23 18.06 -12.35
CA THR A 25 34.17 18.61 -13.71
C THR A 25 35.29 19.62 -13.94
N ALA A 26 35.86 19.58 -15.15
CA ALA A 26 36.79 20.55 -15.68
C ALA A 26 36.51 20.78 -17.16
N GLN A 27 36.96 21.93 -17.67
CA GLN A 27 37.07 22.24 -19.08
C GLN A 27 38.57 22.21 -19.45
N ASN A 28 38.90 22.00 -20.72
CA ASN A 28 40.26 22.11 -21.26
C ASN A 28 41.33 21.27 -20.49
N MET A 29 40.92 20.13 -19.91
CA MET A 29 41.78 19.28 -19.08
C MET A 29 41.61 17.80 -19.48
N PRO A 30 42.69 17.05 -19.74
CA PRO A 30 42.59 15.63 -20.08
C PRO A 30 42.19 14.80 -18.86
N TYR A 31 41.48 13.69 -19.10
CA TYR A 31 40.85 12.86 -18.08
C TYR A 31 41.81 12.39 -16.97
N GLU A 32 43.03 11.93 -17.30
CA GLU A 32 43.99 11.50 -16.29
C GLU A 32 44.49 12.66 -15.39
N ALA A 33 44.62 13.87 -15.94
CA ALA A 33 44.98 15.06 -15.14
C ALA A 33 43.82 15.51 -14.24
N LEU A 34 42.57 15.33 -14.69
CA LEU A 34 41.38 15.49 -13.86
C LEU A 34 41.36 14.44 -12.74
N ARG A 35 41.63 13.17 -13.05
CA ARG A 35 41.64 12.04 -12.11
C ARG A 35 42.68 12.22 -11.00
N LEU A 36 43.95 12.49 -11.34
CA LEU A 36 45.00 12.74 -10.34
C LEU A 36 44.72 13.98 -9.47
N ARG A 37 44.04 15.01 -10.01
CA ARG A 37 43.61 16.18 -9.22
C ARG A 37 42.45 15.84 -8.29
N ALA A 38 41.44 15.13 -8.79
CA ALA A 38 40.31 14.68 -7.99
C ALA A 38 40.79 13.80 -6.82
N GLU A 39 41.60 12.78 -7.09
CA GLU A 39 42.20 11.89 -6.08
C GLU A 39 42.96 12.67 -5.00
N ARG A 40 43.78 13.66 -5.39
CA ARG A 40 44.49 14.55 -4.45
C ARG A 40 43.54 15.38 -3.58
N TYR A 41 42.42 15.83 -4.12
CA TYR A 41 41.44 16.66 -3.40
C TYR A 41 40.39 15.85 -2.63
N LEU A 42 40.29 14.53 -2.78
CA LEU A 42 39.29 13.69 -2.06
C LEU A 42 39.33 13.87 -0.55
N ALA A 43 40.52 13.98 0.05
CA ALA A 43 40.67 14.18 1.49
C ALA A 43 40.14 15.54 1.95
N TRP A 44 40.38 16.60 1.17
CA TRP A 44 39.86 17.95 1.43
C TRP A 44 38.33 18.01 1.23
N ALA A 45 37.82 17.41 0.16
CA ALA A 45 36.39 17.30 -0.12
C ALA A 45 35.65 16.53 0.99
N GLY A 46 36.23 15.42 1.48
CA GLY A 46 35.72 14.70 2.65
C GLY A 46 35.76 15.50 3.95
N GLY A 47 36.79 16.35 4.13
CA GLY A 47 36.86 17.32 5.22
C GLY A 47 35.68 18.29 5.20
N ILE A 48 35.38 18.91 4.05
CA ILE A 48 34.24 19.81 3.87
C ILE A 48 32.91 19.12 4.19
N VAL A 49 32.70 17.89 3.68
CA VAL A 49 31.45 17.15 3.95
C VAL A 49 31.32 16.83 5.43
N ARG A 50 32.40 16.40 6.09
CA ARG A 50 32.39 16.11 7.53
C ARG A 50 32.11 17.35 8.37
N GLU A 51 32.78 18.48 8.08
CA GLU A 51 32.55 19.78 8.73
C GLU A 51 31.08 20.19 8.64
N ARG A 52 30.50 20.17 7.43
CA ARG A 52 29.09 20.55 7.21
C ARG A 52 28.09 19.58 7.84
N ALA A 53 28.50 18.34 8.08
CA ALA A 53 27.66 17.28 8.63
C ALA A 53 27.63 17.22 10.16
N VAL A 54 28.75 17.42 10.86
CA VAL A 54 28.80 17.25 12.33
C VAL A 54 27.80 18.16 13.07
N ASP A 55 27.72 19.44 12.69
CA ASP A 55 26.81 20.41 13.31
C ASP A 55 25.32 20.11 13.07
N LEU A 56 25.01 19.49 11.92
CA LEU A 56 23.65 19.10 11.57
C LEU A 56 23.28 17.76 12.22
N ALA A 57 24.17 16.77 12.16
CA ALA A 57 23.92 15.41 12.65
C ALA A 57 23.49 15.36 14.12
N ARG A 58 24.08 16.22 14.96
CA ARG A 58 23.73 16.38 16.37
C ARG A 58 22.34 16.96 16.64
N GLN A 59 21.65 17.47 15.62
CA GLN A 59 20.26 17.96 15.72
C GLN A 59 19.24 16.85 15.47
N TYR A 60 19.62 15.80 14.73
CA TYR A 60 18.73 14.69 14.33
C TYR A 60 18.91 13.47 15.22
N GLU A 61 17.79 12.88 15.60
CA GLU A 61 17.75 11.64 16.40
C GLU A 61 18.25 10.45 15.56
N PRO A 62 18.92 9.43 16.15
CA PRO A 62 19.58 8.36 15.39
C PRO A 62 18.71 7.61 14.36
N HIS A 63 17.38 7.61 14.54
CA HIS A 63 16.42 6.98 13.64
C HIS A 63 15.98 7.88 12.47
N ARG A 64 16.38 9.16 12.43
CA ARG A 64 15.99 10.19 11.46
C ARG A 64 17.05 10.46 10.39
N SER A 65 17.70 9.40 9.91
CA SER A 65 18.78 9.50 8.91
C SER A 65 18.32 10.18 7.62
N HIS A 66 17.08 9.94 7.16
CA HIS A 66 16.56 10.56 5.94
C HIS A 66 16.24 12.06 6.10
N ASP A 67 15.84 12.50 7.30
CA ASP A 67 15.60 13.92 7.57
C ASP A 67 16.95 14.69 7.56
N LEU A 68 18.01 14.07 8.10
CA LEU A 68 19.40 14.56 7.98
C LEU A 68 19.92 14.49 6.53
N GLU A 69 19.60 13.42 5.78
CA GLU A 69 19.97 13.28 4.36
C GLU A 69 19.41 14.42 3.51
N ARG A 70 18.13 14.75 3.73
CA ARG A 70 17.48 15.87 3.05
C ARG A 70 18.16 17.19 3.42
N ALA A 71 18.28 17.50 4.71
CA ALA A 71 18.91 18.74 5.18
C ALA A 71 20.38 18.91 4.72
N LEU A 72 21.14 17.82 4.61
CA LEU A 72 22.50 17.85 4.05
C LEU A 72 22.50 18.11 2.54
N ASN A 73 21.68 17.40 1.77
CA ASN A 73 21.62 17.63 0.33
C ASN A 73 21.07 19.02 -0.01
N ASP A 74 20.05 19.51 0.70
CA ASP A 74 19.52 20.87 0.55
C ASP A 74 20.58 21.93 0.86
N ARG A 75 21.39 21.73 1.92
CA ARG A 75 22.49 22.63 2.29
C ARG A 75 23.67 22.58 1.31
N LEU A 76 23.93 21.43 0.67
CA LEU A 76 25.01 21.23 -0.30
C LEU A 76 24.57 21.56 -1.74
N ALA A 77 23.27 21.63 -2.02
CA ALA A 77 22.70 21.94 -3.34
C ALA A 77 23.18 23.30 -3.86
N GLY A 78 23.42 23.38 -5.17
CA GLY A 78 23.94 24.58 -5.84
C GLY A 78 25.38 24.96 -5.51
N GLN A 79 25.98 24.43 -4.44
CA GLN A 79 27.36 24.72 -4.07
C GLN A 79 28.35 23.98 -4.98
N ARG A 80 29.44 24.68 -5.32
CA ARG A 80 30.58 24.15 -6.08
C ARG A 80 31.88 24.48 -5.34
N TRP A 81 32.84 23.57 -5.36
CA TRP A 81 34.14 23.73 -4.71
C TRP A 81 35.27 23.36 -5.70
N PRO A 82 36.35 24.14 -5.81
CA PRO A 82 36.55 25.48 -5.24
C PRO A 82 35.50 26.48 -5.74
N ARG A 83 35.23 27.53 -4.95
CA ARG A 83 34.25 28.56 -5.32
C ARG A 83 34.79 29.59 -6.33
N GLU A 84 36.11 29.76 -6.37
CA GLU A 84 36.80 30.87 -7.05
C GLU A 84 37.18 30.55 -8.50
N GLY A 85 36.27 29.97 -9.29
CA GLY A 85 36.45 29.69 -10.73
C GLY A 85 37.52 28.65 -11.10
N ALA A 86 38.35 28.23 -10.14
CA ALA A 86 39.45 27.27 -10.33
C ALA A 86 38.93 25.89 -10.74
N GLN A 87 39.60 25.27 -11.72
CA GLN A 87 39.23 23.96 -12.26
C GLN A 87 40.27 22.88 -11.84
N PRO A 88 39.84 21.66 -11.50
CA PRO A 88 38.46 21.16 -11.51
C PRO A 88 37.63 21.71 -10.35
N TYR A 89 36.32 21.85 -10.58
CA TYR A 89 35.34 22.02 -9.52
C TYR A 89 34.56 20.71 -9.29
N PHE A 90 33.93 20.57 -8.13
CA PHE A 90 33.02 19.48 -7.82
C PHE A 90 31.77 19.97 -7.09
N TRP A 91 30.72 19.14 -7.15
CA TRP A 91 29.58 19.18 -6.24
C TRP A 91 29.43 17.83 -5.54
N VAL A 92 28.72 17.82 -4.42
CA VAL A 92 28.54 16.63 -3.57
C VAL A 92 27.07 16.25 -3.50
N GLN A 93 26.81 14.95 -3.52
CA GLN A 93 25.55 14.37 -3.03
C GLN A 93 25.89 13.41 -1.89
N VAL A 94 25.10 13.43 -0.81
CA VAL A 94 25.36 12.62 0.40
C VAL A 94 24.19 11.69 0.64
N ARG A 95 24.46 10.40 0.81
CA ARG A 95 23.49 9.42 1.31
C ARG A 95 23.76 9.12 2.77
N VAL A 96 22.73 9.11 3.62
CA VAL A 96 22.87 8.93 5.07
C VAL A 96 22.22 7.62 5.52
N SER A 97 23.03 6.72 6.07
CA SER A 97 22.55 5.54 6.79
C SER A 97 22.55 5.78 8.31
N PRO A 98 21.55 5.27 9.05
CA PRO A 98 21.65 5.14 10.50
C PRO A 98 22.65 4.01 10.84
N ASP A 99 23.12 3.98 12.09
CA ASP A 99 23.89 2.84 12.58
C ASP A 99 23.10 1.53 12.48
N GLU A 100 23.82 0.41 12.34
CA GLU A 100 23.21 -0.91 12.17
C GLU A 100 22.34 -1.31 13.36
N ARG A 101 22.76 -0.98 14.60
CA ARG A 101 21.99 -1.28 15.81
C ARG A 101 20.64 -0.57 15.85
N VAL A 102 20.57 0.61 15.22
CA VAL A 102 19.33 1.39 15.07
C VAL A 102 18.48 0.78 13.95
N ARG A 103 19.09 0.39 12.82
CA ARG A 103 18.43 -0.28 11.70
C ARG A 103 17.80 -1.61 12.11
N GLU A 104 18.52 -2.42 12.89
CA GLU A 104 18.06 -3.70 13.45
C GLU A 104 16.86 -3.51 14.37
N ARG A 105 16.92 -2.55 15.32
CA ARG A 105 15.82 -2.26 16.25
C ARG A 105 14.57 -1.70 15.57
N LEU A 106 14.72 -0.94 14.48
CA LEU A 106 13.60 -0.38 13.73
C LEU A 106 12.96 -1.38 12.76
N ARG A 107 13.67 -2.45 12.36
CA ARG A 107 13.21 -3.39 11.34
C ARG A 107 11.86 -4.04 11.67
N PRO A 108 11.62 -4.61 12.88
CA PRO A 108 10.32 -5.20 13.21
C PRO A 108 9.16 -4.20 13.21
N TYR A 109 9.42 -2.94 13.60
CA TYR A 109 8.43 -1.88 13.57
C TYR A 109 8.00 -1.54 12.13
N TRP A 110 8.96 -1.44 11.20
CA TRP A 110 8.65 -1.21 9.79
C TRP A 110 7.98 -2.41 9.13
N GLU A 111 8.38 -3.64 9.46
CA GLU A 111 7.72 -4.87 8.98
C GLU A 111 6.25 -4.94 9.45
N GLN A 112 5.99 -4.64 10.72
CA GLN A 112 4.62 -4.56 11.26
C GLN A 112 3.80 -3.45 10.59
N ARG A 113 4.38 -2.26 10.38
CA ARG A 113 3.70 -1.16 9.71
C ARG A 113 3.35 -1.49 8.25
N ILE A 114 4.31 -2.03 7.49
CA ILE A 114 4.09 -2.43 6.08
C ILE A 114 2.98 -3.49 6.02
N LYS A 115 2.98 -4.47 6.93
CA LYS A 115 1.90 -5.46 7.00
C LYS A 115 0.54 -4.79 7.21
N LEU A 116 0.40 -3.90 8.19
CA LEU A 116 -0.86 -3.21 8.47
C LEU A 116 -1.35 -2.35 7.28
N GLU A 117 -0.43 -1.74 6.55
CA GLU A 117 -0.71 -0.98 5.33
C GLU A 117 -1.21 -1.89 4.20
N CYS A 118 -0.54 -3.02 3.95
CA CYS A 118 -1.00 -4.03 2.98
C CYS A 118 -2.34 -4.68 3.37
N ASP A 119 -2.54 -5.01 4.64
CA ASP A 119 -3.80 -5.57 5.16
C ASP A 119 -4.94 -4.55 4.95
N HIS A 120 -4.70 -3.25 5.19
CA HIS A 120 -5.69 -2.19 4.98
C HIS A 120 -6.08 -2.00 3.51
N GLU A 121 -5.11 -1.92 2.58
CA GLU A 121 -5.41 -1.82 1.14
C GLU A 121 -6.15 -3.07 0.63
N LEU A 122 -5.82 -4.26 1.13
CA LEU A 122 -6.54 -5.49 0.79
C LEU A 122 -8.03 -5.44 1.22
N GLN A 123 -8.34 -4.87 2.38
CA GLN A 123 -9.73 -4.70 2.80
C GLN A 123 -10.47 -3.63 1.98
N LYS A 124 -9.80 -2.55 1.52
CA LYS A 124 -10.40 -1.58 0.59
C LYS A 124 -10.81 -2.25 -0.73
N ILE A 125 -9.92 -3.06 -1.31
CA ILE A 125 -10.18 -3.77 -2.57
C ILE A 125 -11.37 -4.72 -2.41
N ARG A 126 -11.45 -5.46 -1.29
CA ARG A 126 -12.58 -6.34 -0.96
C ARG A 126 -13.89 -5.57 -0.80
N ALA A 127 -13.87 -4.43 -0.10
CA ALA A 127 -15.05 -3.58 0.06
C ALA A 127 -15.54 -3.04 -1.30
N GLN A 128 -14.63 -2.58 -2.16
CA GLN A 128 -14.96 -2.13 -3.52
C GLN A 128 -15.58 -3.26 -4.37
N GLN A 129 -15.03 -4.47 -4.30
CA GLN A 129 -15.58 -5.64 -4.98
C GLN A 129 -16.98 -6.02 -4.48
N ALA A 130 -17.22 -5.95 -3.16
CA ALA A 130 -18.54 -6.18 -2.58
C ALA A 130 -19.56 -5.09 -2.99
N ASP A 131 -19.15 -3.82 -3.02
CA ASP A 131 -19.95 -2.69 -3.49
C ASP A 131 -20.32 -2.86 -4.97
N GLU A 132 -19.36 -3.20 -5.83
CA GLU A 132 -19.61 -3.45 -7.26
C GLU A 132 -20.54 -4.64 -7.49
N LEU A 133 -20.38 -5.73 -6.73
CA LEU A 133 -21.22 -6.92 -6.83
C LEU A 133 -22.65 -6.59 -6.36
N THR A 134 -22.79 -5.85 -5.25
CA THR A 134 -24.08 -5.35 -4.75
C THR A 134 -24.77 -4.47 -5.79
N ARG A 135 -24.06 -3.49 -6.37
CA ARG A 135 -24.61 -2.60 -7.42
C ARG A 135 -25.01 -3.38 -8.67
N ARG A 136 -24.23 -4.39 -9.08
CA ARG A 136 -24.57 -5.29 -10.19
C ARG A 136 -25.84 -6.09 -9.89
N TRP A 137 -26.00 -6.64 -8.68
CA TRP A 137 -27.23 -7.32 -8.28
C TRP A 137 -28.44 -6.38 -8.20
N CYS A 138 -28.29 -5.18 -7.65
CA CYS A 138 -29.36 -4.18 -7.65
C CYS A 138 -29.80 -3.80 -9.07
N ALA A 139 -28.85 -3.52 -9.97
CA ALA A 139 -29.14 -3.18 -11.36
C ALA A 139 -29.80 -4.36 -12.11
N VAL A 140 -29.34 -5.59 -11.88
CA VAL A 140 -29.99 -6.80 -12.42
C VAL A 140 -31.42 -6.91 -11.90
N LEU A 141 -31.65 -6.86 -10.57
CA LEU A 141 -32.99 -6.96 -9.99
C LEU A 141 -33.93 -5.85 -10.49
N GLN A 142 -33.46 -4.62 -10.61
CA GLN A 142 -34.23 -3.51 -11.18
C GLN A 142 -34.58 -3.76 -12.66
N SER A 143 -33.62 -4.21 -13.48
CA SER A 143 -33.89 -4.56 -14.89
C SER A 143 -34.83 -5.77 -15.07
N LEU A 144 -35.05 -6.57 -14.02
CA LEU A 144 -36.01 -7.67 -13.97
C LEU A 144 -37.37 -7.27 -13.38
N GLU A 145 -37.46 -6.09 -12.76
CA GLU A 145 -38.66 -5.48 -12.22
C GLU A 145 -39.30 -4.52 -13.25
N ASP A 146 -38.48 -3.80 -14.02
CA ASP A 146 -38.88 -2.91 -15.12
C ASP A 146 -39.29 -3.64 -16.43
N ASP A 147 -38.90 -4.90 -16.62
CA ASP A 147 -39.26 -5.72 -17.79
C ASP A 147 -40.00 -7.02 -17.38
N PRO A 148 -41.32 -7.13 -17.64
CA PRO A 148 -42.14 -8.29 -17.26
C PRO A 148 -41.81 -9.58 -18.03
N VAL A 149 -40.95 -9.54 -19.05
CA VAL A 149 -40.53 -10.72 -19.84
C VAL A 149 -39.16 -11.21 -19.36
N THR A 150 -38.21 -10.32 -19.10
CA THR A 150 -36.81 -10.69 -18.80
C THR A 150 -36.63 -11.35 -17.42
N ALA A 151 -37.61 -11.21 -16.51
CA ALA A 151 -37.69 -11.94 -15.24
C ALA A 151 -37.53 -13.48 -15.38
N HIS A 152 -37.93 -14.08 -16.52
CA HIS A 152 -37.79 -15.52 -16.83
C HIS A 152 -36.67 -15.81 -17.86
N ALA A 153 -35.70 -14.90 -17.99
CA ALA A 153 -34.37 -15.18 -18.55
C ALA A 153 -33.30 -15.41 -17.45
N ALA A 154 -33.36 -14.66 -16.35
CA ALA A 154 -32.24 -14.49 -15.41
C ALA A 154 -31.96 -15.63 -14.39
N ARG A 155 -32.39 -16.88 -14.65
CA ARG A 155 -31.86 -18.07 -13.94
C ARG A 155 -31.42 -19.19 -14.90
N LEU A 156 -30.97 -18.84 -16.10
CA LEU A 156 -30.16 -19.73 -16.93
C LEU A 156 -28.76 -19.22 -17.22
N THR A 157 -27.81 -19.94 -16.64
CA THR A 157 -26.86 -20.70 -17.45
C THR A 157 -27.38 -22.15 -17.57
N GLY A 158 -27.76 -22.71 -18.72
CA GLY A 158 -27.91 -22.10 -20.05
C GLY A 158 -29.10 -22.57 -20.92
N GLU A 159 -29.77 -23.70 -20.65
CA GLU A 159 -30.83 -24.22 -21.56
C GLU A 159 -32.18 -24.67 -20.92
N GLN A 160 -32.30 -24.89 -19.61
CA GLN A 160 -33.49 -25.54 -19.00
C GLN A 160 -34.65 -24.66 -18.47
N PHE A 161 -34.54 -23.33 -18.33
CA PHE A 161 -35.67 -22.44 -17.99
C PHE A 161 -36.82 -22.52 -19.00
N ALA A 162 -36.50 -22.54 -20.30
CA ALA A 162 -37.43 -22.11 -21.36
C ALA A 162 -38.69 -23.00 -21.50
N GLU A 163 -38.73 -24.14 -20.81
CA GLU A 163 -39.87 -25.03 -20.70
C GLU A 163 -40.57 -24.92 -19.33
N VAL A 164 -39.81 -24.79 -18.23
CA VAL A 164 -40.36 -24.61 -16.88
C VAL A 164 -41.02 -23.24 -16.69
N PHE A 165 -40.42 -22.16 -17.22
CA PHE A 165 -40.97 -20.80 -17.17
C PHE A 165 -42.25 -20.65 -18.01
N ARG A 166 -42.57 -21.61 -18.90
CA ARG A 166 -43.91 -21.68 -19.54
C ARG A 166 -44.95 -22.32 -18.60
N ARG A 167 -44.65 -23.49 -18.03
CA ARG A 167 -45.61 -24.23 -17.18
C ARG A 167 -45.98 -23.51 -15.88
N TYR A 168 -45.12 -22.62 -15.38
CA TYR A 168 -45.28 -22.00 -14.06
C TYR A 168 -46.12 -20.70 -14.06
N VAL A 169 -46.28 -20.03 -15.21
CA VAL A 169 -47.19 -18.87 -15.36
C VAL A 169 -48.65 -19.25 -15.12
N GLU A 170 -49.00 -20.49 -15.46
CA GLU A 170 -50.38 -20.96 -15.62
C GLU A 170 -51.06 -21.37 -14.29
N GLU A 171 -50.29 -21.66 -13.22
CA GLU A 171 -50.84 -22.30 -12.01
C GLU A 171 -51.01 -21.40 -10.76
N ARG A 172 -50.11 -20.45 -10.44
CA ARG A 172 -50.21 -19.73 -9.14
C ARG A 172 -49.64 -18.30 -9.10
N ARG A 173 -50.55 -17.33 -8.93
CA ARG A 173 -50.28 -16.04 -8.25
C ARG A 173 -50.34 -16.27 -6.73
N GLY A 174 -49.40 -15.72 -5.94
CA GLY A 174 -49.54 -15.74 -4.48
C GLY A 174 -48.35 -15.29 -3.63
N THR A 175 -47.16 -15.89 -3.81
CA THR A 175 -46.16 -15.93 -2.72
C THR A 175 -44.79 -15.40 -3.18
N VAL A 176 -44.60 -14.08 -3.05
CA VAL A 176 -43.34 -13.36 -3.36
C VAL A 176 -42.92 -12.33 -2.28
N PRO A 177 -43.82 -11.57 -1.61
CA PRO A 177 -43.41 -10.51 -0.67
C PRO A 177 -42.50 -10.97 0.48
N ASP A 178 -42.78 -12.14 1.05
CA ASP A 178 -42.21 -12.59 2.33
C ASP A 178 -40.67 -12.75 2.29
N LEU A 179 -40.11 -13.12 1.13
CA LEU A 179 -38.66 -13.33 0.98
C LEU A 179 -37.88 -11.99 1.01
N VAL A 180 -38.49 -10.91 0.53
CA VAL A 180 -37.86 -9.59 0.45
C VAL A 180 -37.75 -8.95 1.84
N GLU A 181 -38.78 -9.10 2.69
CA GLU A 181 -38.70 -8.65 4.08
C GLU A 181 -37.74 -9.51 4.91
N LEU A 182 -37.72 -10.84 4.73
CA LEU A 182 -36.78 -11.73 5.43
C LEU A 182 -35.31 -11.33 5.16
N LEU A 183 -34.98 -10.95 3.91
CA LEU A 183 -33.66 -10.46 3.54
C LEU A 183 -33.35 -9.07 4.13
N ARG A 184 -34.35 -8.19 4.27
CA ARG A 184 -34.20 -6.86 4.89
C ARG A 184 -34.01 -6.93 6.40
N GLU A 185 -34.71 -7.84 7.08
CA GLU A 185 -34.52 -8.07 8.52
C GLU A 185 -33.12 -8.64 8.81
N ALA A 186 -32.65 -9.62 8.03
CA ALA A 186 -31.31 -10.19 8.19
C ALA A 186 -30.20 -9.13 8.05
N VAL A 187 -30.30 -8.23 7.07
CA VAL A 187 -29.34 -7.14 6.87
C VAL A 187 -29.38 -6.09 7.98
N ARG A 188 -30.56 -5.79 8.55
CA ARG A 188 -30.68 -4.86 9.70
C ARG A 188 -30.16 -5.49 11.00
N GLY A 189 -30.58 -6.72 11.31
CA GLY A 189 -30.30 -7.40 12.57
C GLY A 189 -28.83 -7.79 12.80
N HIS A 190 -27.94 -7.54 11.83
CA HIS A 190 -26.50 -7.81 11.95
C HIS A 190 -25.63 -6.54 11.87
N GLY A 191 -26.21 -5.35 11.68
CA GLY A 191 -25.47 -4.09 11.74
C GLY A 191 -24.92 -3.75 13.14
N ASP A 192 -25.66 -4.11 14.19
CA ASP A 192 -25.37 -3.71 15.58
C ASP A 192 -24.36 -4.61 16.32
N LEU A 193 -23.92 -5.73 15.73
CA LEU A 193 -23.14 -6.77 16.43
C LEU A 193 -21.62 -6.76 16.18
N GLY A 194 -21.11 -5.94 15.25
CA GLY A 194 -19.66 -5.69 15.11
C GLY A 194 -18.78 -6.90 14.78
N MET A 195 -19.34 -7.98 14.22
CA MET A 195 -18.64 -9.22 13.87
C MET A 195 -17.87 -9.15 12.53
N GLY A 196 -16.95 -10.09 12.33
CA GLY A 196 -15.97 -10.07 11.24
C GLY A 196 -16.41 -10.70 9.91
N PRO A 197 -15.60 -10.57 8.84
CA PRO A 197 -15.99 -10.99 7.49
C PRO A 197 -16.26 -12.50 7.30
N SER A 198 -15.69 -13.36 8.14
CA SER A 198 -16.00 -14.80 8.15
C SER A 198 -17.39 -15.07 8.70
N GLU A 199 -17.73 -14.45 9.83
CA GLU A 199 -19.00 -14.61 10.55
C GLU A 199 -20.18 -14.09 9.71
N TYR A 200 -19.94 -13.06 8.88
CA TYR A 200 -20.90 -12.63 7.85
C TYR A 200 -21.24 -13.74 6.84
N THR A 201 -20.23 -14.48 6.37
CA THR A 201 -20.44 -15.59 5.42
C THR A 201 -21.17 -16.75 6.07
N GLU A 202 -20.81 -17.08 7.32
CA GLU A 202 -21.49 -18.13 8.10
C GLU A 202 -22.96 -17.78 8.40
N ALA A 203 -23.27 -16.49 8.62
CA ALA A 203 -24.64 -16.01 8.78
C ALA A 203 -25.48 -16.19 7.50
N TRP A 204 -24.92 -15.96 6.31
CA TRP A 204 -25.61 -16.26 5.04
C TRP A 204 -25.92 -17.75 4.90
N ASP A 205 -24.94 -18.62 5.14
CA ASP A 205 -25.17 -20.08 5.09
C ASP A 205 -26.16 -20.56 6.18
N ALA A 206 -26.21 -19.88 7.33
CA ALA A 206 -27.17 -20.18 8.40
C ALA A 206 -28.60 -19.74 8.03
N ALA A 207 -28.76 -18.59 7.36
CA ALA A 207 -30.04 -18.13 6.84
C ALA A 207 -30.58 -19.09 5.77
N ILE A 208 -29.74 -19.47 4.79
CA ILE A 208 -30.06 -20.44 3.74
C ILE A 208 -30.51 -21.77 4.36
N ARG A 209 -29.70 -22.36 5.25
CA ARG A 209 -30.01 -23.63 5.91
C ARG A 209 -31.19 -23.56 6.87
N THR A 210 -31.66 -22.37 7.25
CA THR A 210 -32.89 -22.19 8.04
C THR A 210 -34.14 -22.10 7.15
N TYR A 211 -34.01 -21.48 5.98
CA TYR A 211 -35.04 -21.48 4.94
C TYR A 211 -35.29 -22.90 4.40
N GLU A 212 -34.24 -23.65 4.06
CA GLU A 212 -34.33 -25.05 3.59
C GLU A 212 -35.10 -25.96 4.57
N ARG A 213 -34.79 -25.86 5.87
CA ARG A 213 -35.48 -26.61 6.93
C ARG A 213 -36.93 -26.16 7.14
N ARG A 214 -37.22 -24.86 7.06
CA ARG A 214 -38.59 -24.32 7.18
C ARG A 214 -39.48 -24.74 6.01
N HIS A 215 -38.90 -25.01 4.83
CA HIS A 215 -39.62 -25.47 3.63
C HIS A 215 -39.44 -26.96 3.30
N GLY A 216 -38.80 -27.74 4.18
CA GLY A 216 -38.77 -29.22 4.11
C GLY A 216 -37.95 -29.81 2.96
N LEU A 217 -36.96 -29.09 2.44
CA LEU A 217 -36.22 -29.45 1.21
C LEU A 217 -35.07 -30.46 1.43
N SER A 218 -35.02 -31.13 2.58
CA SER A 218 -33.90 -32.01 2.96
C SER A 218 -34.09 -33.45 2.50
N GLU A 219 -33.18 -33.88 1.61
CA GLU A 219 -32.91 -35.26 1.15
C GLU A 219 -34.01 -36.01 0.39
N ARG A 220 -33.66 -36.42 -0.84
CA ARG A 220 -33.53 -37.86 -1.14
C ARG A 220 -32.56 -38.13 -2.29
N THR A 221 -31.41 -38.69 -1.96
CA THR A 221 -30.40 -39.17 -2.90
C THR A 221 -30.69 -40.62 -3.29
N ASN A 222 -30.80 -40.89 -4.59
CA ASN A 222 -30.45 -42.15 -5.28
C ASN A 222 -30.64 -41.96 -6.79
#